data_AF-A0A6M0BSF5-F1
#
_entry.id   AF-A0A6M0BSF5-F1
#
_cell.length_a   1.000
_cell.length_b   1.000
_cell.length_c   1.000
_cell.angle_alpha   90.00
_cell.angle_beta   90.00
_cell.angle_gamma   90.00
#
_symmetry.space_group_name_H-M   'P 1'
#
loop_
_entity.id
_entity.type
_entity.pdbx_description
1 polymer ?
#
loop_
_entity_poly.entity_id
_entity_poly.type
_entity_poly.pdbx_seq_one_letter_code
_entity_poly.pdbx_strand_id
1 'polypeptide(L)' 'MEIFTELFTPFKRFHSDDEFEGTGIGLSIVKRIINCHQGLIWCTSQVEKGTTFYFTLNSSIKI' A
#
# COMPACT_ATOMS: atom_id res chain seq x y z
N MET A 1 -1.16 14.67 8.70
CA MET A 1 -0.61 13.69 7.75
C MET A 1 -0.59 12.37 8.50
N GLU A 2 -1.44 11.43 8.10
CA GLU A 2 -1.60 10.15 8.81
C GLU A 2 -0.74 9.08 8.13
N ILE A 3 -0.03 8.28 8.95
CA ILE A 3 0.75 7.13 8.48
C ILE A 3 -0.11 5.88 8.68
N PHE A 4 -0.62 5.31 7.60
CA PHE A 4 -1.44 4.10 7.64
C PHE A 4 -0.59 2.84 7.49
N THR A 5 -0.02 2.36 8.59
CA THR A 5 0.75 1.10 8.58
C THR A 5 -0.12 -0.13 8.36
N GLU A 6 -1.38 -0.10 8.84
CA GLU A 6 -2.36 -1.19 8.72
C GLU A 6 -2.86 -1.41 7.29
N LEU A 7 -2.66 -0.43 6.40
CA LEU A 7 -3.12 -0.46 5.01
C LEU A 7 -2.46 -1.58 4.19
N PHE A 8 -1.30 -2.04 4.64
CA PHE A 8 -0.51 -3.07 3.98
C PHE A 8 -0.59 -4.43 4.67
N THR A 9 -1.54 -4.60 5.58
CA THR A 9 -1.81 -5.87 6.24
C THR A 9 -2.66 -6.75 5.32
N PRO A 10 -2.28 -8.01 5.08
CA PRO A 10 -3.03 -8.89 4.20
C PRO A 10 -4.43 -9.17 4.76
N PHE A 11 -5.40 -9.29 3.87
CA PHE A 11 -6.82 -9.52 4.18
C PHE A 11 -7.50 -8.38 4.95
N LYS A 12 -6.82 -7.24 5.15
CA LYS A 12 -7.44 -6.07 5.74
C LYS A 12 -8.20 -5.27 4.68
N ARG A 13 -9.50 -5.11 4.89
CA ARG A 13 -10.40 -4.31 4.06
C ARG A 13 -10.82 -3.06 4.81
N PHE A 14 -10.81 -1.92 4.12
CA PHE A 14 -11.25 -0.64 4.67
C PHE A 14 -12.61 -0.20 4.10
N HIS A 15 -13.12 -0.94 3.12
CA HIS A 15 -14.48 -0.83 2.59
C HIS A 15 -15.24 -2.11 2.87
N SER A 16 -16.54 -1.99 3.10
CA SER A 16 -17.45 -3.12 3.27
C SER A 16 -17.50 -3.98 2.01
N ASP A 17 -17.76 -5.27 2.19
CA ASP A 17 -17.79 -6.26 1.12
C ASP A 17 -18.76 -5.91 -0.01
N ASP A 18 -19.84 -5.21 0.34
CA ASP A 18 -20.92 -4.80 -0.56
C ASP A 18 -20.55 -3.65 -1.50
N GLU A 19 -19.48 -2.90 -1.20
CA GLU A 19 -19.14 -1.67 -1.93
C GLU A 19 -18.11 -1.91 -3.04
N PHE A 20 -17.19 -2.87 -2.84
CA PHE A 20 -16.13 -3.21 -3.81
C PHE A 20 -15.69 -4.67 -3.68
N GLU A 21 -15.69 -5.43 -4.77
CA GLU A 21 -15.12 -6.78 -4.79
C GLU A 21 -13.60 -6.77 -4.56
N GLY A 22 -13.08 -7.72 -3.78
CA GLY A 22 -11.65 -7.89 -3.59
C GLY A 22 -11.27 -8.68 -2.35
N THR A 23 -10.02 -9.17 -2.30
CA THR A 23 -9.51 -10.02 -1.22
C THR A 23 -8.69 -9.27 -0.16
N GLY A 24 -8.44 -7.97 -0.37
CA GLY A 24 -7.57 -7.16 0.52
C GLY A 24 -6.09 -7.53 0.44
N ILE A 25 -5.63 -8.19 -0.64
CA ILE A 25 -4.25 -8.67 -0.77
C ILE A 25 -3.35 -7.71 -1.57
N GLY A 26 -3.92 -6.88 -2.46
CA GLY A 26 -3.17 -6.08 -3.44
C GLY A 26 -2.05 -5.23 -2.84
N LEU A 27 -2.36 -4.40 -1.84
CA LEU A 27 -1.36 -3.55 -1.19
C LEU A 27 -0.31 -4.32 -0.39
N SER A 28 -0.66 -5.51 0.11
CA SER A 28 0.30 -6.40 0.77
C SER A 28 1.32 -6.94 -0.22
N ILE A 29 0.89 -7.29 -1.44
CA ILE A 29 1.79 -7.69 -2.53
C ILE A 29 2.70 -6.52 -2.92
N VAL A 30 2.14 -5.32 -3.08
CA VAL A 30 2.91 -4.12 -3.41
C VAL A 30 4.00 -3.85 -2.36
N LYS A 31 3.65 -3.89 -1.07
CA LYS A 31 4.64 -3.73 0.01
C LYS A 31 5.71 -4.81 -0.03
N ARG A 32 5.35 -6.06 -0.33
CA ARG A 32 6.33 -7.15 -0.48
C ARG A 32 7.30 -6.89 -1.63
N ILE A 33 6.82 -6.48 -2.80
CA ILE A 33 7.66 -6.15 -3.96
C ILE A 33 8.62 -5.02 -3.61
N ILE A 34 8.13 -3.95 -3.00
CA ILE A 34 8.95 -2.78 -2.62
C ILE A 34 9.99 -3.17 -1.57
N ASN A 35 9.63 -3.99 -0.58
CA ASN A 35 10.57 -4.51 0.41
C ASN A 35 11.65 -5.40 -0.23
N CYS A 36 11.32 -6.22 -1.23
CA CYS A 36 12.31 -6.99 -2.00
C CYS A 36 13.32 -6.07 -2.71
N HIS A 37 12.88 -4.87 -3.09
CA HIS A 37 13.74 -3.82 -3.65
C HIS A 37 14.36 -2.90 -2.59
N GLN A 38 14.37 -3.31 -1.32
CA GLN A 38 14.86 -2.52 -0.18
C GLN A 38 14.32 -1.07 -0.17
N GLY A 39 13.09 -0.92 -0.66
CA GLY A 39 12.39 0.34 -0.78
C GLY A 39 11.49 0.62 0.41
N LEU A 40 10.88 1.81 0.40
CA LEU A 40 9.88 2.24 1.36
C LEU A 40 8.57 2.53 0.63
N ILE A 41 7.44 2.34 1.31
CA ILE A 41 6.10 2.70 0.82
C ILE A 41 5.31 3.42 1.89
N TRP A 42 4.61 4.48 1.50
CA TRP A 42 3.69 5.23 2.35
C TRP A 42 2.60 5.88 1.50
N CYS A 43 1.59 6.47 2.14
CA CYS A 43 0.56 7.23 1.45
C CYS A 43 0.22 8.50 2.21
N THR A 44 -0.39 9.44 1.49
CA THR A 44 -1.08 10.60 2.05
C THR A 44 -2.50 10.57 1.55
N SER A 45 -3.47 10.77 2.44
CA SER A 45 -4.88 10.84 2.09
C SER A 45 -5.52 12.09 2.70
N GLN A 46 -6.47 12.68 1.97
CA GLN A 46 -7.34 13.72 2.47
C GLN A 46 -8.78 13.47 1.98
N VAL A 47 -9.74 13.54 2.91
CA VAL A 47 -11.18 13.44 2.63
C VAL A 47 -11.58 14.46 1.54
N GLU A 48 -12.41 14.04 0.59
CA GLU A 48 -12.82 14.80 -0.61
C GLU A 48 -11.69 15.20 -1.59
N LYS A 49 -10.44 14.78 -1.36
CA LYS A 49 -9.31 15.03 -2.30
C LYS A 49 -8.66 13.76 -2.84
N GLY A 50 -8.86 12.63 -2.15
CA GLY A 50 -8.32 11.33 -2.54
C GLY A 50 -7.02 10.97 -1.83
N THR A 51 -6.35 9.95 -2.36
CA THR A 51 -5.17 9.32 -1.76
C THR A 51 -4.05 9.22 -2.78
N THR A 52 -2.83 9.58 -2.37
CA THR A 52 -1.61 9.43 -3.16
C THR A 52 -0.66 8.47 -2.46
N PHE A 53 -0.15 7.50 -3.22
CA PHE A 53 0.84 6.53 -2.77
C PHE A 53 2.22 6.92 -3.28
N TYR A 54 3.21 6.79 -2.40
CA TYR A 54 4.61 7.06 -2.70
C TYR A 54 5.44 5.83 -2.37
N PHE A 55 6.46 5.59 -3.17
CA PHE A 55 7.42 4.54 -2.90
C PHE A 55 8.82 4.89 -3.38
N THR A 56 9.81 4.21 -2.82
CA THR A 56 11.19 4.20 -3.30
C THR A 56 11.58 2.79 -3.69
N LEU A 57 12.56 2.66 -4.58
CA LEU A 57 13.22 1.40 -4.91
C LEU A 57 14.73 1.65 -4.85
N ASN A 58 15.49 0.71 -4.30
CA ASN A 58 16.94 0.78 -4.36
C ASN A 58 17.44 0.27 -5.72
N SER A 59 18.02 1.17 -6.53
CA SER A 59 18.49 0.88 -7.88
C SER A 59 19.72 -0.02 -7.94
N SER A 60 20.37 -0.30 -6.80
CA SER A 60 21.59 -1.13 -6.75
C SER A 60 21.31 -2.62 -6.58
N ILE A 61 20.04 -3.04 -6.55
CA ILE A 61 19.67 -4.45 -6.44
C ILE A 61 19.75 -5.11 -7.81
N LYS A 62 20.71 -6.03 -7.95
CA LYS A 62 20.76 -6.97 -9.07
C LYS A 62 19.76 -8.09 -8.77
N ILE A 63 18.76 -8.23 -9.63
CA ILE A 63 17.76 -9.30 -9.63
C ILE A 63 18.36 -10.55 -10.28
#